data_AF-A0A173LPU2-F1
#
_entry.id   AF-A0A173LPU2-F1
#
_cell.length_a   1.000
_cell.length_b   1.000
_cell.length_c   1.000
_cell.angle_alpha   90.00
_cell.angle_beta   90.00
_cell.angle_gamma   90.00
#
_symmetry.space_group_name_H-M   'P 1'
#
loop_
_entity.id
_entity.type
_entity.pdbx_description
1 polymer ?
#
loop_
_entity_poly.entity_id
_entity_poly.type
_entity_poly.pdbx_seq_one_letter_code
_entity_poly.pdbx_strand_id
1 'polypeptide(L)'
;MKVFEEKVSGKLAVDARPGLREAIEYMRDGDMLTVQEVDRLGGNLLEGLIVLTDLFERGIAVKVLEGIATGEHTERSLILDLALALAEGRRRDIVRETRNGLEAARKRGKVGGRVRGAAPARRGYPSSAARTAAW
;
A
#
# COMPACT_ATOMS: atom_id res chain seq x y z
N MET A 1 14.98 -10.39 -13.48
CA MET A 1 14.19 -9.64 -12.48
C MET A 1 13.22 -8.73 -13.21
N LYS A 2 11.92 -8.91 -13.00
CA LYS A 2 10.84 -8.09 -13.56
C LYS A 2 10.23 -7.28 -12.42
N VAL A 3 9.93 -6.00 -12.65
CA VAL A 3 9.32 -5.11 -11.65
C VAL A 3 7.92 -4.75 -12.12
N PHE A 4 6.95 -4.86 -11.23
CA PHE A 4 5.56 -4.48 -11.45
C PHE A 4 5.25 -3.26 -10.57
N GLU A 5 4.75 -2.19 -11.18
CA GLU A 5 4.41 -0.97 -10.47
C GLU A 5 2.91 -0.92 -10.23
N GLU A 6 2.51 -0.72 -8.97
CA GLU A 6 1.12 -0.55 -8.60
C GLU A 6 0.85 0.90 -8.20
N LYS A 7 -0.04 1.58 -8.93
CA LYS A 7 -0.39 3.00 -8.70
C LYS A 7 -1.66 3.15 -7.88
N VAL A 8 -2.44 2.08 -7.75
CA VAL A 8 -3.64 2.10 -6.91
C VAL A 8 -3.33 1.76 -5.46
N SER A 9 -4.26 2.07 -4.57
CA SER A 9 -4.08 1.82 -3.14
C SER A 9 -4.07 0.32 -2.84
N GLY A 10 -3.09 -0.15 -2.05
CA GLY A 10 -3.03 -1.53 -1.57
C GLY A 10 -4.21 -1.96 -0.69
N LYS A 11 -5.09 -1.03 -0.27
CA LYS A 11 -6.33 -1.35 0.45
C LYS A 11 -7.45 -1.89 -0.46
N LEU A 12 -7.33 -1.69 -1.77
CA LEU A 12 -8.34 -2.15 -2.73
C LEU A 12 -8.27 -3.66 -2.84
N ALA A 13 -9.40 -4.26 -3.23
CA ALA A 13 -9.46 -5.67 -3.55
C ALA A 13 -8.42 -6.04 -4.60
N VAL A 14 -7.88 -7.25 -4.53
CA VAL A 14 -6.89 -7.77 -5.50
C VAL A 14 -7.36 -7.61 -6.94
N ASP A 15 -8.65 -7.80 -7.22
CA ASP A 15 -9.24 -7.63 -8.56
C ASP A 15 -9.13 -6.20 -9.12
N ALA A 16 -9.06 -5.21 -8.22
CA ALA A 16 -8.90 -3.80 -8.58
C ALA A 16 -7.42 -3.36 -8.61
N ARG A 17 -6.47 -4.30 -8.48
CA ARG A 17 -5.01 -4.08 -8.43
C ARG A 17 -4.34 -4.72 -9.65
N PRO A 18 -4.34 -4.05 -10.81
CA PRO A 18 -3.86 -4.65 -12.06
C PRO A 18 -2.37 -5.00 -12.02
N GLY A 19 -1.54 -4.22 -11.32
CA GLY A 19 -0.10 -4.50 -11.22
C GLY A 19 0.19 -5.75 -10.40
N LEU A 20 -0.56 -5.97 -9.31
CA LEU A 20 -0.45 -7.21 -8.52
C LEU A 20 -0.92 -8.41 -9.34
N ARG A 21 -2.04 -8.29 -10.05
CA ARG A 21 -2.56 -9.37 -10.90
C ARG A 21 -1.59 -9.75 -12.02
N GLU A 22 -1.06 -8.76 -12.74
CA GLU A 22 -0.08 -9.00 -13.81
C GLU A 22 1.17 -9.71 -13.26
N ALA A 23 1.61 -9.34 -12.05
CA ALA A 23 2.71 -10.04 -11.39
C ALA A 23 2.37 -11.51 -11.12
N ILE A 24 1.22 -11.78 -10.50
CA ILE A 24 0.78 -13.15 -10.17
C ILE A 24 0.59 -13.99 -11.45
N GLU A 25 0.01 -13.43 -12.50
CA GLU A 25 -0.21 -14.12 -13.79
C GLU A 25 1.10 -14.39 -14.54
N TYR A 26 2.11 -13.52 -14.41
CA TYR A 26 3.41 -13.67 -15.05
C TYR A 26 4.27 -14.81 -14.46
N MET A 27 4.10 -15.09 -13.17
CA MET A 27 4.97 -15.98 -12.40
C MET A 27 4.73 -17.47 -12.66
N ARG A 28 5.81 -18.25 -12.52
CA ARG A 28 5.86 -19.70 -12.75
C ARG A 28 6.38 -20.43 -11.51
N ASP A 29 6.22 -21.75 -11.52
CA ASP A 29 6.82 -22.63 -10.50
C ASP A 29 8.33 -22.36 -10.35
N GLY A 30 8.79 -22.26 -9.11
CA GLY A 30 10.16 -21.92 -8.74
C GLY A 30 10.50 -20.42 -8.75
N ASP A 31 9.57 -19.54 -9.16
CA ASP A 31 9.76 -18.09 -9.03
C ASP A 31 9.59 -17.62 -7.57
N MET A 32 9.99 -16.38 -7.30
CA MET A 32 9.85 -15.72 -6.00
C MET A 32 9.26 -14.31 -6.13
N LEU A 33 8.15 -14.05 -5.44
CA LEU A 33 7.50 -12.75 -5.38
C LEU A 33 8.10 -11.95 -4.23
N THR A 34 8.77 -10.84 -4.54
CA THR A 34 9.28 -9.94 -3.50
C THR A 34 8.31 -8.80 -3.24
N VAL A 35 7.90 -8.61 -1.99
CA VAL A 35 7.01 -7.53 -1.54
C VAL A 35 7.64 -6.77 -0.38
N GLN A 36 7.30 -5.48 -0.25
CA GLN A 36 7.80 -4.66 0.86
C GLN A 36 7.30 -5.18 2.21
N GLU A 37 5.99 -5.32 2.37
CA GLU A 37 5.33 -5.90 3.54
C GLU A 37 4.21 -6.86 3.10
N VAL A 38 3.75 -7.74 4.00
CA VAL A 38 2.72 -8.76 3.68
C VAL A 38 1.37 -8.14 3.29
N ASP A 39 1.10 -6.93 3.78
CA ASP A 39 -0.13 -6.18 3.47
C ASP A 39 -0.23 -5.74 2.00
N ARG A 40 0.84 -5.94 1.21
CA ARG A 40 0.86 -5.75 -0.24
C ARG A 40 0.22 -6.90 -1.00
N LEU A 41 -0.07 -8.02 -0.37
CA LEU A 41 -0.67 -9.19 -1.02
C LEU A 41 -2.20 -9.13 -1.09
N GLY A 42 -2.87 -8.25 -0.33
CA GLY A 42 -4.33 -8.14 -0.37
C GLY A 42 -4.89 -6.91 0.35
N GLY A 43 -6.15 -6.59 0.06
CA GLY A 43 -6.86 -5.46 0.69
C GLY A 43 -7.30 -5.72 2.13
N ASN A 44 -7.36 -6.99 2.54
CA ASN A 44 -7.68 -7.46 3.89
C ASN A 44 -6.99 -8.82 4.16
N LEU A 45 -7.13 -9.35 5.37
CA LEU A 45 -6.55 -10.63 5.78
C LEU A 45 -6.95 -11.77 4.84
N LEU A 46 -8.26 -11.93 4.55
CA LEU A 46 -8.76 -13.03 3.73
C LEU A 46 -8.15 -13.00 2.32
N GLU A 47 -8.14 -11.83 1.68
CA GLU A 47 -7.51 -11.68 0.35
C GLU A 47 -6.03 -11.98 0.37
N GLY A 48 -5.30 -11.50 1.40
CA GLY A 48 -3.87 -11.80 1.56
C GLY A 48 -3.61 -13.30 1.71
N LEU A 49 -4.46 -14.02 2.46
CA LEU A 49 -4.38 -15.47 2.63
C LEU A 49 -4.66 -16.20 1.33
N ILE A 50 -5.68 -15.79 0.57
CA ILE A 50 -6.01 -16.39 -0.74
C ILE A 50 -4.81 -16.26 -1.69
N VAL A 51 -4.21 -15.07 -1.77
CA VAL A 51 -3.04 -14.84 -2.62
C VAL A 51 -1.84 -15.67 -2.16
N LEU A 52 -1.56 -15.74 -0.87
CA LEU A 52 -0.47 -16.58 -0.35
C LEU A 52 -0.69 -18.06 -0.68
N THR A 53 -1.91 -18.57 -0.47
CA THR A 53 -2.25 -19.96 -0.79
C THR A 53 -2.07 -20.25 -2.28
N ASP A 54 -2.57 -19.39 -3.18
CA ASP A 54 -2.38 -19.56 -4.63
C ASP A 54 -0.89 -19.62 -5.01
N LEU A 55 -0.09 -18.68 -4.49
CA LEU A 55 1.34 -18.63 -4.79
C LEU A 55 2.05 -19.90 -4.34
N PHE A 56 1.83 -20.36 -3.11
CA PHE A 56 2.49 -21.56 -2.59
C PHE A 56 2.00 -22.84 -3.28
N GLU A 57 0.72 -22.96 -3.61
CA GLU A 57 0.19 -24.10 -4.38
C GLU A 57 0.80 -24.18 -5.78
N ARG A 58 1.20 -23.04 -6.34
CA ARG A 58 1.90 -22.93 -7.63
C ARG A 58 3.43 -23.05 -7.52
N GLY A 59 3.96 -23.34 -6.32
CA GLY A 59 5.40 -23.45 -6.06
C GLY A 59 6.15 -22.12 -6.15
N ILE A 60 5.45 -21.00 -5.96
CA ILE A 60 6.02 -19.65 -5.96
C ILE A 60 6.34 -19.23 -4.53
N ALA A 61 7.60 -18.90 -4.26
CA ALA A 61 8.03 -18.39 -2.97
C ALA A 61 7.66 -16.90 -2.79
N VAL A 62 7.59 -16.44 -1.54
CA VAL A 62 7.34 -15.03 -1.20
C VAL A 62 8.48 -14.51 -0.34
N LYS A 63 9.07 -13.39 -0.74
CA LYS A 63 10.07 -12.66 0.05
C LYS A 63 9.47 -11.37 0.56
N VAL A 64 9.50 -11.20 1.88
CA VAL A 64 9.02 -10.00 2.56
C VAL A 64 10.22 -9.20 3.05
N LEU A 65 10.28 -7.91 2.72
CA LEU A 65 11.43 -7.07 3.03
C LEU A 65 11.34 -6.41 4.41
N GLU A 66 10.13 -6.13 4.89
CA GLU A 66 9.88 -5.38 6.12
C GLU A 66 8.75 -5.99 6.96
N GLY A 67 8.73 -5.65 8.26
CA GLY A 67 7.72 -6.11 9.20
C GLY A 67 8.01 -7.46 9.83
N ILE A 68 7.03 -8.01 10.57
CA ILE A 68 7.25 -9.20 11.42
C ILE A 68 7.47 -10.49 10.63
N ALA A 69 7.04 -10.51 9.35
CA ALA A 69 7.22 -11.63 8.46
C ALA A 69 8.44 -11.45 7.53
N THR A 70 9.36 -10.54 7.85
CA THR A 70 10.59 -10.35 7.05
C THR A 70 11.31 -11.68 6.84
N GLY A 71 11.65 -12.00 5.59
CA GLY A 71 12.28 -13.26 5.22
C GLY A 71 11.71 -13.87 3.95
N GLU A 72 12.21 -15.05 3.62
CA GLU A 72 11.75 -15.87 2.51
C GLU A 72 10.82 -16.96 3.03
N HIS A 73 9.68 -17.14 2.37
CA HIS A 73 8.63 -18.08 2.73
C HIS A 73 8.32 -18.93 1.50
N THR A 74 8.31 -20.24 1.67
CA THR A 74 7.94 -21.20 0.62
C THR A 74 6.60 -21.88 0.89
N GLU A 75 6.04 -21.65 2.08
CA GLU A 75 4.79 -22.22 2.52
C GLU A 75 4.07 -21.26 3.47
N ARG A 76 2.77 -21.51 3.66
CA ARG A 76 1.98 -20.73 4.61
C ARG A 76 2.46 -21.00 6.02
N SER A 77 2.59 -19.93 6.81
CA SER A 77 3.05 -20.01 8.20
C SER A 77 2.20 -19.12 9.11
N LEU A 78 2.18 -19.44 10.40
CA LEU A 78 1.53 -18.62 11.43
C LEU A 78 2.07 -17.19 11.47
N ILE A 79 3.34 -16.99 11.08
CA ILE A 79 3.97 -15.67 11.03
C ILE A 79 3.33 -14.81 9.93
N LEU A 80 3.08 -15.38 8.75
CA LEU A 80 2.40 -14.68 7.65
C LEU A 80 0.94 -14.34 8.02
N ASP A 81 0.22 -15.30 8.61
CA ASP A 81 -1.16 -15.11 9.05
C ASP A 81 -1.25 -13.98 10.09
N LEU A 82 -0.36 -13.99 11.08
CA LEU A 82 -0.29 -12.96 12.12
C LEU A 82 0.08 -11.59 11.52
N ALA A 83 1.01 -11.55 10.56
CA ALA A 83 1.42 -10.31 9.90
C ALA A 83 0.26 -9.67 9.14
N LEU A 84 -0.51 -10.46 8.40
CA LEU A 84 -1.71 -9.98 7.71
C LEU A 84 -2.77 -9.47 8.70
N ALA A 85 -3.03 -10.22 9.78
CA ALA A 85 -4.01 -9.85 10.78
C ALA A 85 -3.63 -8.53 11.49
N LEU A 86 -2.35 -8.37 11.81
CA LEU A 86 -1.83 -7.14 12.43
C LEU A 86 -1.86 -5.95 11.47
N ALA A 87 -1.54 -6.16 10.19
CA ALA A 87 -1.65 -5.10 9.18
C ALA A 87 -3.09 -4.61 9.02
N GLU A 88 -4.05 -5.53 8.96
CA GLU A 88 -5.47 -5.17 8.92
C GLU A 88 -5.92 -4.45 10.20
N GLY A 89 -5.53 -4.95 11.37
CA GLY A 89 -5.78 -4.31 12.66
C GLY A 89 -5.28 -2.86 12.71
N ARG A 90 -4.00 -2.66 12.37
CA ARG A 90 -3.37 -1.32 12.31
C ARG A 90 -4.14 -0.38 11.40
N ARG A 91 -4.57 -0.85 10.22
CA ARG A 91 -5.35 -0.05 9.27
C ARG A 91 -6.68 0.39 9.87
N ARG A 92 -7.38 -0.52 10.57
CA ARG A 92 -8.63 -0.20 11.28
C ARG A 92 -8.41 0.81 12.40
N ASP A 93 -7.34 0.67 13.18
CA ASP A 93 -6.99 1.59 14.25
C ASP A 93 -6.71 3.00 13.74
N ILE A 94 -5.91 3.15 12.69
CA ILE A 94 -5.63 4.44 12.05
C ILE A 94 -6.93 5.14 11.60
N VAL A 95 -7.85 4.39 10.98
CA VAL A 95 -9.14 4.93 10.55
C VAL A 95 -9.99 5.36 11.75
N ARG A 96 -10.03 4.55 12.81
CA ARG A 96 -10.77 4.87 14.04
C ARG A 96 -10.24 6.13 14.71
N GLU A 97 -8.93 6.23 14.90
CA GLU A 97 -8.28 7.39 15.51
C GLU A 97 -8.49 8.66 14.69
N THR A 98 -8.39 8.55 13.36
CA THR A 98 -8.66 9.67 12.45
C THR A 98 -10.09 10.19 12.61
N ARG A 99 -11.08 9.28 12.70
CA ARG A 99 -12.48 9.66 12.91
C ARG A 99 -12.69 10.35 14.26
N ASN A 100 -12.11 9.79 15.33
CA ASN A 100 -12.17 10.39 16.67
C ASN A 100 -11.57 11.80 16.68
N GLY A 101 -10.43 12.00 16.03
CA GLY A 101 -9.78 13.31 15.90
C GLY A 101 -10.64 14.32 15.12
N LEU A 102 -11.24 13.89 14.01
CA LEU A 102 -12.15 14.73 13.21
C LEU A 102 -13.41 15.12 14.00
N GLU A 103 -13.99 14.20 14.77
CA GLU A 103 -15.15 14.49 15.60
C GLU A 103 -14.81 15.50 16.71
N ALA A 104 -13.66 15.31 17.39
CA ALA A 104 -13.19 16.26 18.39
C ALA A 104 -12.90 17.66 17.79
N ALA A 105 -12.38 17.73 16.56
CA ALA A 105 -12.17 18.99 15.86
C ALA A 105 -13.50 19.70 15.53
N ARG A 106 -14.52 18.95 15.07
CA ARG A 106 -15.86 19.48 14.80
C ARG A 106 -16.53 20.02 16.05
N LYS A 107 -16.40 19.34 17.21
CA LYS A 107 -16.89 19.85 18.51
C LYS A 107 -16.26 21.19 18.91
N ARG A 108 -15.02 21.45 18.46
CA ARG A 108 -14.32 22.74 18.62
C ARG A 108 -14.60 23.75 17.49
N GLY A 109 -15.61 23.51 16.65
CA GLY A 109 -16.00 24.41 15.56
C GLY A 109 -15.13 24.33 14.29
N LYS A 110 -14.18 23.39 14.20
CA LYS A 110 -13.35 23.20 13.00
C LYS A 110 -14.04 22.23 12.04
N VAL A 111 -14.52 22.74 10.90
CA VAL A 111 -15.29 21.95 9.90
C VAL A 111 -14.39 21.10 8.99
N GLY A 112 -13.16 21.55 8.71
CA GLY A 112 -12.25 20.91 7.76
C GLY A 112 -12.67 21.07 6.28
N GLY A 113 -11.95 20.45 5.35
CA GLY A 113 -12.23 20.50 3.91
C GLY A 113 -11.70 21.76 3.19
N ARG A 114 -11.99 21.87 1.88
CA ARG A 114 -11.58 23.02 1.05
C ARG A 114 -12.33 24.28 1.50
N VAL A 115 -11.59 25.34 1.86
CA VAL A 115 -12.16 26.64 2.20
C VAL A 115 -12.93 27.19 1.00
N ARG A 116 -14.21 27.51 1.19
CA ARG A 116 -15.04 28.14 0.15
C ARG A 116 -14.52 29.54 -0.12
N GLY A 117 -14.27 29.88 -1.38
CA GLY A 117 -13.83 31.22 -1.81
C GLY A 117 -12.32 31.41 -1.96
N ALA A 118 -11.48 30.44 -1.59
CA ALA A 118 -10.07 30.48 -1.96
C ALA A 118 -9.95 30.25 -3.48
N ALA A 119 -9.69 31.35 -4.23
CA ALA A 119 -9.29 31.28 -5.63
C ALA A 119 -8.17 30.23 -5.78
N PRO A 120 -8.13 29.44 -6.87
CA PRO A 120 -7.04 28.49 -7.07
C PRO A 120 -5.74 29.27 -6.96
N ALA A 121 -4.88 28.87 -6.00
CA ALA A 121 -3.56 29.45 -5.88
C ALA A 121 -2.89 29.27 -7.25
N ARG A 122 -2.78 30.36 -8.02
CA ARG A 122 -2.01 30.39 -9.26
C ARG A 122 -0.60 30.03 -8.83
N ARG A 123 -0.20 28.78 -9.09
CA ARG A 123 1.18 28.34 -8.96
C ARG A 123 1.93 28.98 -10.13
N GLY A 124 2.20 30.27 -10.01
CA GLY A 124 3.14 30.97 -10.87
C GLY A 124 4.49 30.34 -10.62
N TYR A 125 4.93 29.46 -11.51
CA TYR A 125 6.34 29.19 -11.65
C TYR A 125 7.00 30.53 -11.98
N PRO A 126 8.00 31.00 -11.23
CA PRO A 126 8.80 32.12 -11.69
C PRO A 126 9.48 31.67 -13.00
N SER A 127 9.00 32.21 -14.11
CA SER A 127 9.68 32.11 -15.40
C SER A 127 11.10 32.63 -15.20
N SER A 128 12.07 31.76 -15.44
CA SER A 128 13.50 32.06 -15.40
C SER A 128 13.83 33.07 -16.50
N ALA A 129 13.71 34.35 -16.19
CA ALA A 129 14.41 35.40 -16.91
C ALA A 129 15.79 35.56 -16.27
N ALA A 130 16.77 35.00 -16.98
CA ALA A 130 18.19 35.30 -16.98
C ALA A 130 18.69 36.31 -15.92
N ARG A 131 19.53 35.82 -15.00
CA ARG A 131 20.64 36.62 -14.47
C ARG A 131 21.91 35.79 -14.47
N THR A 132 22.71 36.07 -15.49
CA THR A 132 24.15 35.84 -15.57
C THR A 132 24.86 36.57 -14.44
N ALA A 133 25.67 35.85 -13.66
CA ALA A 133 26.86 36.32 -12.91
C ALA A 133 27.48 35.04 -12.32
N ALA A 134 28.64 34.55 -12.77
CA ALA A 134 29.97 34.94 -12.23
C ALA A 134 29.86 35.13 -10.71
N TRP A 135 30.23 34.19 -9.84
CA TRP A 135 31.35 33.25 -9.83
C TRP A 135 30.94 31.94 -9.12
#